data_AF-A0A5B1R6R3-F1
#
_entry.id   AF-A0A5B1R6R3-F1
#
_cell.length_a   1.000
_cell.length_b   1.000
_cell.length_c   1.000
_cell.angle_alpha   90.00
_cell.angle_beta   90.00
_cell.angle_gamma   90.00
#
_symmetry.space_group_name_H-M   'P 1'
#
loop_
_entity.id
_entity.type
_entity.pdbx_description
1 polymer ?
#
loop_
_entity_poly.entity_id
_entity_poly.type
_entity_poly.pdbx_seq_one_letter_code
_entity_poly.pdbx_strand_id
1 'polypeptide(L)'
;AYKRVDKKIKPIAGTFPEAARVTRRIPGDPLRTLSILSPHPTDFTPSAKISAERLEMLDINPDKFLWPEEEKLFMNVMCLNEDALAFEETDRGTFKESYFSPYIIPTVPHVPWAYKNIPIPPGIKDKVIELLKEKIKAGVYEPSQSAYRSRWFCVLKKNGKLRIVHDLQPLNKVKNKPG
;
A
#
# COMPACT_ATOMS: atom_id res chain seq x y z
N ALA A 1 -18.95 2.50 -17.49
CA ALA A 1 -18.25 3.48 -18.35
C ALA A 1 -17.39 4.40 -17.48
N TYR A 2 -16.11 4.54 -17.79
CA TYR A 2 -15.19 5.44 -17.08
C TYR A 2 -15.62 6.90 -17.34
N LYS A 3 -15.86 7.67 -16.28
CA LYS A 3 -16.36 9.05 -16.37
C LYS A 3 -15.19 10.00 -16.68
N ARG A 4 -15.42 10.99 -17.54
CA ARG A 4 -14.45 12.07 -17.82
C ARG A 4 -14.20 12.91 -16.55
N VAL A 5 -13.01 13.53 -16.47
CA VAL A 5 -12.48 14.22 -15.27
C VAL A 5 -13.40 15.34 -14.77
N ASP A 6 -14.05 16.05 -15.70
CA ASP A 6 -15.05 17.09 -15.46
C ASP A 6 -16.26 16.59 -14.65
N LYS A 7 -16.65 15.32 -14.82
CA LYS A 7 -17.80 14.73 -14.12
C LYS A 7 -17.43 14.04 -12.80
N LYS A 8 -16.17 14.16 -12.36
CA LYS A 8 -15.66 13.55 -11.13
C LYS A 8 -16.21 14.30 -9.91
N ILE A 9 -16.75 13.55 -8.96
CA ILE A 9 -17.17 14.11 -7.67
C ILE A 9 -15.91 14.43 -6.87
N LYS A 10 -15.79 15.70 -6.46
CA LYS A 10 -14.67 16.22 -5.68
C LYS A 10 -15.09 16.38 -4.20
N PRO A 11 -14.14 16.21 -3.26
CA PRO A 11 -14.34 16.61 -1.86
C PRO A 11 -14.71 18.08 -1.71
N ILE A 12 -15.50 18.37 -0.68
CA ILE A 12 -15.94 19.72 -0.32
C ILE A 12 -14.72 20.51 0.17
N ALA A 13 -14.48 21.68 -0.41
CA ALA A 13 -13.46 22.60 0.10
C ALA A 13 -14.00 23.28 1.35
N GLY A 14 -13.24 23.26 2.44
CA GLY A 14 -13.61 23.91 3.69
C GLY A 14 -12.46 23.94 4.68
N THR A 15 -12.71 24.51 5.86
CA THR A 15 -11.74 24.51 6.94
C THR A 15 -11.51 23.08 7.41
N PHE A 16 -10.26 22.62 7.37
CA PHE A 16 -9.89 21.32 7.89
C PHE A 16 -9.90 21.38 9.43
N PRO A 17 -10.67 20.52 10.14
CA PRO A 17 -10.79 20.62 11.58
C PRO A 17 -9.48 20.20 12.27
N GLU A 18 -9.03 21.00 13.24
CA GLU A 18 -7.77 20.74 13.97
C GLU A 18 -7.81 19.38 14.69
N ALA A 19 -8.98 18.96 15.18
CA ALA A 19 -9.17 17.65 15.81
C ALA A 19 -8.92 16.46 14.86
N ALA A 20 -9.00 16.65 13.53
CA ALA A 20 -8.70 15.62 12.55
C ALA A 20 -7.25 15.71 12.00
N ARG A 21 -6.45 16.64 12.52
CA ARG A 21 -5.08 16.85 12.07
C ARG A 21 -4.20 15.67 12.46
N VAL A 22 -3.55 15.10 11.45
CA VAL A 22 -2.54 14.06 11.68
C VAL A 22 -1.33 14.69 12.31
N THR A 23 -0.97 14.24 13.51
CA THR A 23 0.28 14.63 14.16
C THR A 23 1.36 13.62 13.83
N ARG A 24 2.43 14.10 13.19
CA ARG A 24 3.66 13.31 12.99
C ARG A 24 4.62 13.57 14.15
N ARG A 25 5.15 12.51 14.73
CA ARG A 25 6.20 12.53 15.76
C ARG A 25 7.30 11.56 15.39
N ILE A 26 8.51 11.83 15.87
CA ILE A 26 9.66 10.93 15.73
C ILE A 26 10.17 10.71 17.16
N PRO A 27 9.70 9.65 17.85
CA PRO A 27 9.97 9.46 19.29
C PRO A 27 11.45 9.20 19.60
N GLY A 28 12.24 8.81 18.61
CA GLY A 28 13.69 8.62 18.73
C GLY A 28 14.35 8.64 17.36
N ASP A 29 15.67 8.79 17.34
CA ASP A 29 16.45 8.82 16.11
C ASP A 29 16.30 7.51 15.32
N PRO A 30 15.74 7.55 14.10
CA PRO A 30 15.50 6.36 13.28
C PRO A 30 16.80 5.71 12.75
N LEU A 31 17.93 6.42 12.80
CA LEU A 31 19.21 5.93 12.30
C LEU A 31 19.96 5.08 13.32
N ARG A 32 19.53 5.07 14.60
CA ARG A 32 20.18 4.31 15.68
C ARG A 32 20.25 2.81 15.44
N THR A 33 19.32 2.26 14.65
CA THR A 33 19.26 0.83 14.34
C THR A 33 19.94 0.48 13.03
N LEU A 34 20.59 1.44 12.35
CA LEU A 34 21.32 1.14 11.11
C LEU A 34 22.55 0.29 11.41
N SER A 35 22.65 -0.82 10.69
CA SER A 35 23.84 -1.67 10.69
C SER A 35 25.03 -0.93 10.09
N ILE A 36 26.18 -1.04 10.73
CA ILE A 36 27.43 -0.50 10.18
C ILE A 36 27.85 -1.38 9.01
N LEU A 37 28.13 -0.75 7.87
CA LEU A 37 28.62 -1.46 6.68
C LEU A 37 30.12 -1.76 6.83
N SER A 38 30.50 -3.00 6.53
CA SER A 38 31.91 -3.39 6.43
C SER A 38 32.50 -2.85 5.11
N PRO A 39 33.71 -2.26 5.13
CA PRO A 39 34.45 -1.93 3.91
C PRO A 39 34.85 -3.16 3.08
N HIS A 40 34.77 -4.35 3.69
CA HIS A 40 35.05 -5.63 3.06
C HIS A 40 33.76 -6.45 3.03
N PRO A 41 32.96 -6.35 1.96
CA PRO A 41 31.72 -7.11 1.83
C PRO A 41 32.03 -8.60 1.67
N THR A 42 31.27 -9.44 2.37
CA THR A 42 31.30 -10.89 2.17
C THR A 42 30.63 -11.26 0.86
N ASP A 43 30.97 -12.43 0.32
CA ASP A 43 30.23 -12.98 -0.82
C ASP A 43 28.75 -13.19 -0.46
N PHE A 44 27.88 -13.05 -1.46
CA PHE A 44 26.44 -13.16 -1.28
C PHE A 44 26.06 -14.55 -0.76
N THR A 45 25.37 -14.58 0.37
CA THR A 45 24.68 -15.78 0.87
C THR A 45 23.18 -15.52 0.84
N PRO A 46 22.40 -16.35 0.12
CA PRO A 46 20.95 -16.21 0.09
C PRO A 46 20.35 -16.18 1.50
N SER A 47 19.52 -15.18 1.75
CA SER A 47 18.78 -15.06 2.99
C SER A 47 17.39 -15.66 2.85
N ALA A 48 16.60 -15.67 3.93
CA ALA A 48 15.22 -16.15 3.88
C ALA A 48 14.35 -15.36 2.89
N LYS A 49 14.65 -14.07 2.67
CA LYS A 49 13.85 -13.17 1.83
C LYS A 49 14.53 -12.79 0.52
N ILE A 50 15.85 -12.70 0.47
CA ILE A 50 16.64 -12.45 -0.74
C ILE A 50 17.22 -13.77 -1.25
N SER A 51 16.43 -14.47 -2.06
CA SER A 51 16.89 -15.61 -2.85
C SER A 51 17.71 -15.15 -4.05
N ALA A 52 18.42 -16.08 -4.70
CA ALA A 52 19.14 -15.78 -5.95
C ALA A 52 18.19 -15.21 -7.04
N GLU A 53 17.00 -15.78 -7.18
CA GLU A 53 15.98 -15.31 -8.13
C GLU A 53 15.54 -13.86 -7.82
N ARG A 54 15.29 -13.55 -6.54
CA ARG A 54 14.90 -12.20 -6.12
C ARG A 54 16.05 -11.20 -6.25
N LEU A 55 17.29 -11.64 -6.07
CA LEU A 55 18.48 -10.83 -6.30
C LEU A 55 18.62 -10.48 -7.79
N GLU A 56 18.42 -11.44 -8.69
CA GLU A 56 18.38 -11.19 -10.14
C GLU A 56 17.25 -10.21 -10.51
N MET A 57 16.08 -10.30 -9.87
CA MET A 57 14.98 -9.35 -10.07
C MET A 57 15.32 -7.91 -9.65
N LEU A 58 16.30 -7.71 -8.75
CA LEU A 58 16.76 -6.37 -8.38
C LEU A 58 17.57 -5.70 -9.50
N ASP A 59 18.02 -6.48 -10.50
CA ASP A 59 18.74 -6.00 -11.70
C ASP A 59 19.87 -5.04 -11.31
N ILE A 60 20.74 -5.50 -10.40
CA ILE A 60 21.83 -4.70 -9.86
C ILE A 60 22.90 -4.55 -10.95
N ASN A 61 23.38 -3.32 -11.15
CA ASN A 61 24.47 -2.99 -12.07
C ASN A 61 24.22 -3.31 -13.57
N PRO A 62 23.06 -2.94 -14.16
CA PRO A 62 22.74 -3.30 -15.55
C PRO A 62 23.71 -2.67 -16.56
N ASP A 63 24.19 -1.45 -16.26
CA ASP A 63 25.13 -0.70 -17.09
C ASP A 63 26.60 -1.08 -16.86
N LYS A 64 26.88 -2.04 -15.94
CA LYS A 64 28.24 -2.44 -15.52
C LYS A 64 29.11 -1.26 -15.07
N PHE A 65 28.49 -0.27 -14.44
CA PHE A 65 29.16 0.90 -13.89
C PHE A 65 29.93 0.58 -12.60
N LEU A 66 29.36 -0.29 -11.75
CA LEU A 66 29.94 -0.65 -10.46
C LEU A 66 31.08 -1.67 -10.63
N TRP A 67 32.10 -1.55 -9.80
CA TRP A 67 33.15 -2.56 -9.69
C TRP A 67 32.64 -3.82 -9.00
N PRO A 68 33.28 -5.00 -9.21
CA PRO A 68 32.85 -6.24 -8.59
C PRO A 68 32.67 -6.14 -7.06
N GLU A 69 33.55 -5.41 -6.38
CA GLU A 69 33.50 -5.17 -4.94
C GLU A 69 32.34 -4.25 -4.53
N GLU A 70 32.01 -3.25 -5.34
CA GLU A 70 30.88 -2.35 -5.11
C GLU A 70 29.55 -3.08 -5.32
N GLU A 71 29.48 -3.96 -6.31
CA GLU A 71 28.33 -4.82 -6.55
C GLU A 71 28.08 -5.76 -5.35
N LYS A 72 29.14 -6.40 -4.84
CA LYS A 72 29.07 -7.21 -3.61
C LYS A 72 28.62 -6.39 -2.40
N LEU A 73 29.12 -5.16 -2.25
CA LEU A 73 28.67 -4.27 -1.18
C LEU A 73 27.17 -3.98 -1.28
N PHE A 74 26.67 -3.71 -2.50
CA PHE A 74 25.26 -3.44 -2.72
C PHE A 74 24.39 -4.66 -2.40
N MET A 75 24.81 -5.85 -2.82
CA MET A 75 24.14 -7.11 -2.45
C MET A 75 24.07 -7.28 -0.93
N ASN A 76 25.17 -7.01 -0.22
CA ASN A 76 25.21 -7.09 1.24
C ASN A 76 24.26 -6.07 1.89
N VAL A 77 24.23 -4.83 1.40
CA VAL A 77 23.27 -3.80 1.87
C VAL A 77 21.82 -4.26 1.68
N MET A 78 21.50 -4.89 0.56
CA MET A 78 20.15 -5.41 0.30
C MET A 78 19.78 -6.54 1.25
N CYS A 79 20.69 -7.46 1.54
CA CYS A 79 20.48 -8.52 2.52
C CYS A 79 20.30 -7.96 3.95
N LEU A 80 21.15 -7.01 4.36
CA LEU A 80 21.06 -6.37 5.67
C LEU A 80 19.75 -5.62 5.89
N ASN A 81 19.12 -5.16 4.81
CA ASN A 81 17.87 -4.39 4.83
C ASN A 81 16.71 -5.15 4.17
N GLU A 82 16.76 -6.49 4.16
CA GLU A 82 15.78 -7.32 3.44
C GLU A 82 14.33 -7.07 3.88
N ASP A 83 14.12 -6.72 5.16
CA ASP A 83 12.81 -6.39 5.70
C ASP A 83 12.18 -5.15 5.05
N ALA A 84 12.98 -4.23 4.54
CA ALA A 84 12.51 -3.04 3.85
C ALA A 84 12.06 -3.33 2.40
N LEU A 85 12.45 -4.46 1.82
CA LEU A 85 12.12 -4.84 0.45
C LEU A 85 10.79 -5.59 0.43
N ALA A 86 9.93 -5.28 -0.54
CA ALA A 86 8.62 -5.91 -0.68
C ALA A 86 8.53 -6.68 -2.00
N PHE A 87 8.44 -8.00 -1.92
CA PHE A 87 8.26 -8.89 -3.08
C PHE A 87 6.82 -9.40 -3.17
N GLU A 88 6.18 -9.59 -2.03
CA GLU A 88 4.82 -10.11 -1.91
C GLU A 88 3.90 -9.12 -1.18
N GLU A 89 2.57 -9.29 -1.30
CA GLU A 89 1.60 -8.43 -0.59
C GLU A 89 1.70 -8.56 0.95
N THR A 90 2.25 -9.68 1.45
CA THR A 90 2.53 -9.89 2.88
C THR A 90 3.73 -9.10 3.39
N ASP A 91 4.65 -8.69 2.51
CA ASP A 91 5.79 -7.84 2.86
C ASP A 91 5.39 -6.37 3.05
N ARG A 92 4.11 -6.06 2.86
CA ARG A 92 3.60 -4.70 2.93
C ARG A 92 3.77 -4.12 4.33
N GLY A 93 4.63 -3.12 4.43
CA GLY A 93 4.80 -2.34 5.65
C GLY A 93 3.56 -1.53 6.02
N THR A 94 3.37 -1.34 7.33
CA THR A 94 2.42 -0.38 7.91
C THR A 94 3.19 0.75 8.59
N PHE A 95 2.58 1.93 8.67
CA PHE A 95 3.18 3.01 9.44
C PHE A 95 3.11 2.70 10.94
N LYS A 96 4.21 2.92 11.66
CA LYS A 96 4.23 2.79 13.12
C LYS A 96 3.27 3.79 13.76
N GLU A 97 2.36 3.32 14.59
CA GLU A 97 1.40 4.16 15.32
C GLU A 97 2.08 5.18 16.25
N SER A 98 3.28 4.87 16.74
CA SER A 98 4.07 5.80 17.55
C SER A 98 4.55 7.05 16.78
N TYR A 99 4.55 6.99 15.44
CA TYR A 99 4.99 8.09 14.58
C TYR A 99 3.82 8.95 14.10
N PHE A 100 2.64 8.38 13.95
CA PHE A 100 1.48 9.06 13.37
C PHE A 100 0.24 8.80 14.21
N SER A 101 -0.45 9.88 14.59
CA SER A 101 -1.78 9.74 15.18
C SER A 101 -2.75 9.07 14.20
N PRO A 102 -3.79 8.37 14.68
CA PRO A 102 -4.82 7.80 13.82
C PRO A 102 -5.39 8.84 12.85
N TYR A 103 -5.61 8.41 11.59
CA TYR A 103 -6.15 9.29 10.56
C TYR A 103 -7.67 9.41 10.71
N ILE A 104 -8.17 10.63 10.88
CA ILE A 104 -9.60 10.92 10.94
C ILE A 104 -10.03 11.53 9.61
N ILE A 105 -11.06 10.97 8.96
CA ILE A 105 -11.64 11.55 7.74
C ILE A 105 -12.70 12.59 8.17
N PRO A 106 -12.45 13.90 8.02
CA PRO A 106 -13.46 14.89 8.37
C PRO A 106 -14.59 14.87 7.34
N THR A 107 -15.82 14.89 7.83
CA THR A 107 -17.02 14.90 6.99
C THR A 107 -17.98 15.99 7.44
N VAL A 108 -18.77 16.52 6.50
CA VAL A 108 -19.93 17.38 6.83
C VAL A 108 -21.09 16.52 7.36
N PRO A 109 -22.08 17.11 8.05
CA PRO A 109 -23.29 16.37 8.42
C PRO A 109 -23.93 15.69 7.20
N HIS A 110 -24.19 14.39 7.33
CA HIS A 110 -24.75 13.57 6.26
C HIS A 110 -25.46 12.33 6.82
N VAL A 111 -26.24 11.68 5.96
CA VAL A 111 -26.88 10.41 6.28
C VAL A 111 -25.96 9.28 5.79
N PRO A 112 -25.68 8.25 6.62
CA PRO A 112 -24.96 7.06 6.17
C PRO A 112 -25.66 6.39 4.98
N TRP A 113 -24.90 5.72 4.12
CA TRP A 113 -25.45 5.09 2.91
C TRP A 113 -25.16 3.59 2.88
N ALA A 114 -26.14 2.80 2.45
CA ALA A 114 -25.97 1.38 2.18
C ALA A 114 -26.41 1.04 0.76
N TYR A 115 -25.47 1.03 -0.19
CA TYR A 115 -25.77 0.69 -1.57
C TYR A 115 -25.67 -0.82 -1.83
N LYS A 116 -26.55 -1.34 -2.69
CA LYS A 116 -26.44 -2.70 -3.23
C LYS A 116 -25.20 -2.82 -4.13
N ASN A 117 -24.40 -3.85 -3.89
CA ASN A 117 -23.18 -4.12 -4.65
C ASN A 117 -23.51 -4.52 -6.10
N ILE A 118 -22.56 -4.26 -7.00
CA ILE A 118 -22.65 -4.67 -8.40
C ILE A 118 -22.43 -6.19 -8.45
N PRO A 119 -23.29 -6.97 -9.15
CA PRO A 119 -23.10 -8.40 -9.29
C PRO A 119 -21.73 -8.75 -9.88
N ILE A 120 -21.06 -9.74 -9.30
CA ILE A 120 -19.80 -10.26 -9.82
C ILE A 120 -20.11 -11.24 -10.97
N PRO A 121 -19.53 -11.07 -12.16
CA PRO A 121 -19.71 -12.01 -13.27
C PRO A 121 -19.27 -13.43 -12.87
N PRO A 122 -20.03 -14.48 -13.22
CA PRO A 122 -19.73 -15.85 -12.82
C PRO A 122 -18.31 -16.31 -13.19
N GLY A 123 -17.83 -15.96 -14.39
CA GLY A 123 -16.52 -16.39 -14.89
C GLY A 123 -15.30 -15.81 -14.15
N ILE A 124 -15.49 -14.81 -13.27
CA ILE A 124 -14.39 -14.28 -12.44
C ILE A 124 -14.63 -14.47 -10.94
N LYS A 125 -15.72 -15.13 -10.55
CA LYS A 125 -16.16 -15.20 -9.14
C LYS A 125 -15.10 -15.82 -8.24
N ASP A 126 -14.53 -16.96 -8.62
CA ASP A 126 -13.56 -17.67 -7.78
C ASP A 126 -12.26 -16.88 -7.60
N LYS A 127 -11.77 -16.26 -8.67
CA LYS A 127 -10.60 -15.36 -8.63
C LYS A 127 -10.85 -14.15 -7.73
N VAL A 128 -12.08 -13.63 -7.69
CA VAL A 128 -12.44 -12.52 -6.79
C VAL A 128 -12.49 -12.99 -5.34
N ILE A 129 -12.98 -14.19 -5.06
CA ILE A 129 -13.01 -14.77 -3.71
C ILE A 129 -11.58 -14.98 -3.19
N GLU A 130 -10.70 -15.54 -4.01
CA GLU A 130 -9.28 -15.72 -3.70
C GLU A 130 -8.61 -14.40 -3.35
N LEU A 131 -8.76 -13.38 -4.23
CA LEU A 131 -8.23 -12.04 -4.00
C LEU A 131 -8.75 -11.39 -2.70
N LEU A 132 -10.02 -11.62 -2.34
CA LEU A 132 -10.59 -11.12 -1.08
C LEU A 132 -9.96 -11.82 0.13
N LYS A 133 -9.76 -13.14 0.07
CA LYS A 133 -9.09 -13.90 1.14
C LYS A 133 -7.65 -13.45 1.34
N GLU A 134 -6.90 -13.24 0.26
CA GLU A 134 -5.54 -12.69 0.32
C GLU A 134 -5.51 -11.31 0.98
N LYS A 135 -6.46 -10.43 0.64
CA LYS A 135 -6.54 -9.10 1.26
C LYS A 135 -6.90 -9.14 2.75
N ILE A 136 -7.70 -10.11 3.18
CA ILE A 136 -7.98 -10.33 4.60
C ILE A 136 -6.73 -10.88 5.29
N LYS A 137 -6.06 -11.87 4.70
CA LYS A 137 -4.81 -12.44 5.24
C LYS A 137 -3.71 -11.39 5.39
N ALA A 138 -3.60 -10.46 4.43
CA ALA A 138 -2.66 -9.35 4.46
C ALA A 138 -3.08 -8.19 5.38
N GLY A 139 -4.19 -8.30 6.12
CA GLY A 139 -4.68 -7.26 7.04
C GLY A 139 -5.22 -5.99 6.35
N VAL A 140 -5.43 -6.03 5.03
CA VAL A 140 -5.97 -4.89 4.27
C VAL A 140 -7.47 -4.75 4.46
N TYR A 141 -8.16 -5.87 4.62
CA TYR A 141 -9.60 -5.94 4.89
C TYR A 141 -9.89 -6.68 6.18
N GLU A 142 -10.87 -6.18 6.91
CA GLU A 142 -11.40 -6.79 8.13
C GLU A 142 -12.93 -6.82 8.08
N PRO A 143 -13.58 -7.79 8.74
CA PRO A 143 -15.01 -7.75 8.96
C PRO A 143 -15.41 -6.51 9.77
N SER A 144 -16.53 -5.87 9.40
CA SER A 144 -17.03 -4.68 10.09
C SER A 144 -18.55 -4.67 10.13
N GLN A 145 -19.11 -4.11 11.21
CA GLN A 145 -20.52 -3.77 11.34
C GLN A 145 -20.66 -2.27 11.11
N SER A 146 -20.96 -1.87 9.87
CA SER A 146 -20.98 -0.46 9.47
C SER A 146 -22.32 -0.06 8.85
N ALA A 147 -22.76 1.16 9.16
CA ALA A 147 -23.86 1.83 8.48
C ALA A 147 -23.50 2.29 7.05
N TYR A 148 -22.21 2.20 6.68
CA TYR A 148 -21.71 2.55 5.36
C TYR A 148 -21.44 1.31 4.50
N ARG A 149 -22.01 1.27 3.30
CA ARG A 149 -21.68 0.30 2.26
C ARG A 149 -21.61 0.98 0.90
N SER A 150 -20.40 1.18 0.42
CA SER A 150 -20.14 1.66 -0.93
C SER A 150 -20.14 0.51 -1.93
N ARG A 151 -20.51 0.80 -3.19
CA ARG A 151 -20.39 -0.19 -4.27
C ARG A 151 -18.92 -0.46 -4.56
N TRP A 152 -18.64 -1.64 -5.07
CA TRP A 152 -17.33 -1.96 -5.65
C TRP A 152 -17.51 -2.89 -6.84
N PHE A 153 -16.49 -2.95 -7.69
CA PHE A 153 -16.45 -3.83 -8.85
C PHE A 153 -15.00 -4.23 -9.16
N CYS A 154 -14.82 -5.22 -10.01
CA CYS A 154 -13.50 -5.67 -10.44
C CYS A 154 -13.16 -5.18 -11.84
N VAL A 155 -11.88 -4.91 -12.08
CA VAL A 155 -11.32 -4.58 -13.39
C VAL A 155 -10.13 -5.49 -13.66
N LEU A 156 -10.03 -6.01 -14.88
CA LEU A 156 -8.86 -6.75 -15.34
C LEU A 156 -7.76 -5.76 -15.75
N LYS A 157 -6.55 -5.94 -15.21
CA LYS A 157 -5.35 -5.23 -15.68
C LYS A 157 -4.83 -5.87 -16.98
N LYS A 158 -3.96 -5.14 -17.69
CA LYS A 158 -3.28 -5.63 -18.91
C LYS A 158 -2.53 -6.95 -18.70
N ASN A 159 -2.03 -7.19 -17.49
CA ASN A 159 -1.32 -8.41 -17.10
C ASN A 159 -2.26 -9.56 -16.64
N GLY A 160 -3.57 -9.46 -16.90
CA GLY A 160 -4.55 -10.48 -16.53
C GLY A 160 -4.95 -10.52 -15.05
N LYS A 161 -4.26 -9.78 -14.16
CA LYS A 161 -4.60 -9.72 -12.74
C LYS A 161 -5.86 -8.89 -12.49
N LEU A 162 -6.68 -9.30 -11.52
CA LEU A 162 -7.87 -8.55 -11.09
C LEU A 162 -7.50 -7.42 -10.13
N ARG A 163 -8.25 -6.32 -10.22
CA ARG A 163 -8.20 -5.21 -9.28
C ARG A 163 -9.61 -4.89 -8.79
N ILE A 164 -9.78 -4.91 -7.47
CA ILE A 164 -10.99 -4.40 -6.82
C ILE A 164 -10.96 -2.86 -6.82
N VAL A 165 -12.06 -2.25 -7.24
CA VAL A 165 -12.28 -0.80 -7.26
C VAL A 165 -13.49 -0.48 -6.40
N HIS A 166 -13.28 0.29 -5.34
CA HIS A 166 -14.34 0.83 -4.49
C HIS A 166 -14.87 2.14 -5.07
N ASP A 167 -16.18 2.25 -5.22
CA ASP A 167 -16.85 3.48 -5.63
C ASP A 167 -16.99 4.42 -4.43
N LEU A 168 -15.93 5.19 -4.19
CA LEU A 168 -15.86 6.15 -3.08
C LEU A 168 -16.51 7.50 -3.42
N GLN A 169 -17.28 7.60 -4.51
CA GLN A 169 -18.01 8.82 -4.85
C GLN A 169 -18.91 9.33 -3.70
N PRO A 170 -19.70 8.48 -3.00
CA PRO A 170 -20.52 8.94 -1.89
C PRO A 170 -19.69 9.55 -0.75
N LEU A 171 -18.57 8.90 -0.40
CA LEU A 171 -17.63 9.41 0.60
C LEU A 171 -17.01 10.74 0.17
N ASN A 172 -16.62 10.86 -1.10
CA ASN A 172 -16.06 12.09 -1.64
C ASN A 172 -17.07 13.24 -1.60
N LYS A 173 -18.39 13.00 -1.66
CA LYS A 173 -19.38 14.08 -1.54
C LYS A 173 -19.42 14.71 -0.15
N VAL A 174 -19.09 13.93 0.88
CA VAL A 174 -19.22 14.37 2.28
C VAL A 174 -17.89 14.69 2.92
N LYS A 175 -16.78 14.24 2.33
CA LYS A 175 -15.42 14.50 2.81
C LYS A 175 -15.07 15.98 2.68
N ASN A 176 -14.60 16.56 3.77
CA ASN A 176 -13.92 17.85 3.76
C ASN A 176 -12.45 17.68 3.37
N LYS A 177 -11.96 18.57 2.52
CA LYS A 177 -10.54 18.71 2.23
C LYS A 177 -10.06 20.10 2.67
N PRO A 178 -8.77 20.25 3.02
CA PRO A 178 -8.19 21.57 3.19
C PRO A 178 -8.42 22.38 1.90
N GLY A 179 -8.79 23.65 2.08
CA GLY A 179 -8.84 24.65 1.01
C GLY A 179 -7.49 24.86 0.36
#